data_AF-A0A7V9V169-F1
#
_entry.id   AF-A0A7V9V169-F1
#
_cell.length_a   1.000
_cell.length_b   1.000
_cell.length_c   1.000
_cell.angle_alpha   90.00
_cell.angle_beta   90.00
_cell.angle_gamma   90.00
#
_symmetry.space_group_name_H-M   'P 1'
#
loop_
_entity.id
_entity.type
_entity.pdbx_description
1 polymer ?
#
loop_
_entity_poly.entity_id
_entity_poly.type
_entity_poly.pdbx_seq_one_letter_code
_entity_poly.pdbx_strand_id
1 'polypeptide(L)'
;EIDMVIDRGAFLSGQVGQVFDEVVAVKRASGSTHLKVILETGELGTYDNVRRASLLAIAAGADFIKTSTGKISPAATLPVTLCMMEAVRDVHAETGRIVGIKPAGGIRQSKQAVQYLVVLYETLGVQWMTPDLFRFGASTLLNDVLMQIRKERTGRYQSGDYFTID
;
A
#
# COMPACT_ATOMS: atom_id res chain seq x y z
N GLU A 1 -3.49 7.48 12.90
CA GLU A 1 -3.82 6.93 11.57
C GLU A 1 -4.81 5.79 11.76
N ILE A 2 -5.68 5.53 10.79
CA ILE A 2 -6.65 4.42 10.78
C ILE A 2 -6.47 3.63 9.49
N ASP A 3 -6.36 2.30 9.58
CA ASP A 3 -6.35 1.41 8.42
C ASP A 3 -7.70 0.64 8.40
N MET A 4 -8.61 0.99 7.49
CA MET A 4 -9.88 0.26 7.30
C MET A 4 -9.76 -0.76 6.16
N VAL A 5 -10.60 -1.78 6.15
CA VAL A 5 -10.69 -2.76 5.04
C VAL A 5 -12.03 -2.58 4.35
N ILE A 6 -12.05 -2.56 3.01
CA ILE A 6 -13.31 -2.49 2.27
C ILE A 6 -14.11 -3.80 2.39
N ASP A 7 -15.45 -3.72 2.30
CA ASP A 7 -16.26 -4.90 2.06
C ASP A 7 -16.04 -5.43 0.63
N ARG A 8 -15.12 -6.40 0.52
CA ARG A 8 -14.81 -7.09 -0.74
C ARG A 8 -16.01 -7.85 -1.30
N GLY A 9 -16.87 -8.40 -0.44
CA GLY A 9 -18.05 -9.15 -0.87
C GLY A 9 -19.05 -8.23 -1.54
N ALA A 10 -19.34 -7.09 -0.91
CA ALA A 10 -20.15 -6.03 -1.52
C ALA A 10 -19.52 -5.54 -2.83
N PHE A 11 -18.21 -5.27 -2.86
CA PHE A 11 -17.52 -4.82 -4.07
C PHE A 11 -17.65 -5.83 -5.23
N LEU A 12 -17.34 -7.10 -4.99
CA LEU A 12 -17.36 -8.16 -6.00
C LEU A 12 -18.78 -8.55 -6.45
N SER A 13 -19.78 -8.34 -5.60
CA SER A 13 -21.20 -8.51 -5.96
C SER A 13 -21.80 -7.30 -6.71
N GLY A 14 -20.99 -6.27 -7.00
CA GLY A 14 -21.42 -5.08 -7.73
C GLY A 14 -22.09 -4.01 -6.87
N GLN A 15 -22.17 -4.20 -5.56
CA GLN A 15 -22.72 -3.24 -4.59
C GLN A 15 -21.71 -2.13 -4.26
N VAL A 16 -21.11 -1.54 -5.30
CA VAL A 16 -20.00 -0.56 -5.16
C VAL A 16 -20.42 0.72 -4.43
N GLY A 17 -21.69 1.13 -4.52
CA GLY A 17 -22.22 2.29 -3.79
C GLY A 17 -22.16 2.10 -2.27
N GLN A 18 -22.47 0.89 -1.78
CA GLN A 18 -22.38 0.57 -0.36
C GLN A 18 -20.94 0.70 0.15
N VAL A 19 -19.98 0.19 -0.61
CA VAL A 19 -18.55 0.27 -0.24
C VAL A 19 -18.07 1.73 -0.23
N PHE A 20 -18.52 2.54 -1.19
CA PHE A 20 -18.21 3.97 -1.22
C PHE A 20 -18.77 4.68 0.03
N ASP A 21 -20.04 4.47 0.34
CA ASP A 21 -20.71 5.09 1.49
C ASP A 21 -20.07 4.69 2.82
N GLU A 22 -19.63 3.44 2.95
CA GLU A 22 -18.88 2.95 4.11
C GLU A 22 -17.56 3.71 4.28
N VAL A 23 -16.76 3.84 3.21
CA VAL A 23 -15.49 4.58 3.25
C VAL A 23 -15.72 6.06 3.58
N VAL A 24 -16.76 6.69 3.01
CA VAL A 24 -17.14 8.07 3.33
C VAL A 24 -17.53 8.21 4.80
N ALA A 25 -18.31 7.29 5.34
CA ALA A 25 -18.71 7.30 6.75
C ALA A 25 -17.49 7.18 7.68
N VAL A 26 -16.57 6.26 7.37
CA VAL A 26 -15.32 6.10 8.14
C VAL A 26 -14.43 7.34 7.99
N LYS A 27 -14.32 7.94 6.81
CA LYS A 27 -13.54 9.17 6.61
C LYS A 27 -14.10 10.33 7.44
N ARG A 28 -15.43 10.49 7.46
CA ARG A 28 -16.09 11.50 8.31
C ARG A 28 -15.81 11.24 9.79
N ALA A 29 -15.93 10.00 10.25
CA ALA A 29 -15.65 9.62 11.64
C ALA A 29 -14.17 9.78 12.03
N SER A 30 -13.25 9.67 11.05
CA SER A 30 -11.80 9.80 11.27
C SER A 30 -11.35 11.25 11.55
N GLY A 31 -12.18 12.25 11.23
CA GLY A 31 -11.84 13.66 11.40
C GLY A 31 -10.55 14.04 10.66
N SER A 32 -9.58 14.60 11.38
CA SER A 32 -8.25 14.95 10.85
C SER A 32 -7.26 13.78 10.79
N THR A 33 -7.65 12.59 11.26
CA THR A 33 -6.77 11.43 11.25
C THR A 33 -6.67 10.86 9.83
N HIS A 34 -5.44 10.57 9.37
CA HIS A 34 -5.22 9.91 8.09
C HIS A 34 -5.90 8.53 8.04
N LEU A 35 -6.76 8.35 7.05
CA LEU A 35 -7.45 7.11 6.70
C LEU A 35 -6.71 6.40 5.56
N LYS A 36 -6.27 5.17 5.82
CA LYS A 36 -5.77 4.24 4.84
C LYS A 36 -6.85 3.21 4.54
N VAL A 37 -7.17 3.04 3.26
CA VAL A 37 -8.16 2.06 2.82
C VAL A 37 -7.44 0.84 2.26
N ILE A 38 -7.59 -0.30 2.93
CA ILE A 38 -7.09 -1.60 2.49
C ILE A 38 -8.08 -2.18 1.49
N LEU A 39 -7.60 -2.38 0.27
CA LEU A 39 -8.41 -2.94 -0.82
C LEU A 39 -8.46 -4.48 -0.78
N GLU A 40 -7.50 -5.08 -0.08
CA GLU A 40 -7.28 -6.52 0.01
C GLU A 40 -7.19 -7.16 -1.39
N THR A 41 -6.24 -6.64 -2.16
CA THR A 41 -6.08 -6.87 -3.60
C THR A 41 -5.93 -8.33 -4.01
N GLY A 42 -5.48 -9.20 -3.09
CA GLY A 42 -5.39 -10.65 -3.32
C GLY A 42 -6.74 -11.33 -3.58
N GLU A 43 -7.83 -10.73 -3.11
CA GLU A 43 -9.19 -11.26 -3.28
C GLU A 43 -9.98 -10.55 -4.40
N LEU A 44 -9.42 -9.50 -5.00
CA LEU A 44 -10.09 -8.73 -6.06
C LEU A 44 -10.01 -9.40 -7.44
N GLY A 45 -9.14 -10.40 -7.60
CA GLY A 45 -9.06 -11.29 -8.77
C GLY A 45 -8.41 -10.68 -10.03
N THR A 46 -8.80 -9.46 -10.42
CA THR A 46 -8.33 -8.83 -11.67
C THR A 46 -7.74 -7.44 -11.42
N TYR A 47 -6.85 -6.97 -12.33
CA TYR A 47 -6.32 -5.62 -12.27
C TYR A 47 -7.41 -4.56 -12.49
N ASP A 48 -8.45 -4.85 -13.28
CA ASP A 48 -9.61 -3.95 -13.43
C ASP A 48 -10.31 -3.71 -12.10
N ASN A 49 -10.51 -4.77 -11.30
CA ASN A 49 -11.08 -4.65 -9.97
C ASN A 49 -10.16 -3.90 -9.01
N VAL A 50 -8.85 -4.14 -9.07
CA VAL A 50 -7.86 -3.38 -8.27
C VAL A 50 -7.92 -1.89 -8.61
N ARG A 51 -7.94 -1.52 -9.89
CA ARG A 51 -8.04 -0.13 -10.33
C ARG A 51 -9.37 0.50 -9.90
N ARG A 52 -10.49 -0.19 -10.10
CA ARG A 52 -11.82 0.28 -9.69
C ARG A 52 -11.93 0.48 -8.18
N ALA A 53 -11.43 -0.45 -7.38
CA ALA A 53 -11.41 -0.33 -5.92
C ALA A 53 -10.51 0.83 -5.46
N SER A 54 -9.37 1.04 -6.13
CA SER A 54 -8.48 2.17 -5.87
C SER A 54 -9.16 3.50 -6.12
N LEU A 55 -9.78 3.67 -7.29
CA LEU A 55 -10.51 4.89 -7.66
C LEU A 55 -11.69 5.14 -6.70
N LEU A 56 -12.44 4.10 -6.34
CA LEU A 56 -13.54 4.19 -5.39
C LEU A 56 -13.06 4.69 -4.03
N ALA A 57 -12.00 4.09 -3.49
CA ALA A 57 -11.44 4.50 -2.20
C ALA A 57 -10.93 5.95 -2.22
N ILE A 58 -10.23 6.35 -3.30
CA ILE A 58 -9.74 7.72 -3.48
C ILE A 58 -10.91 8.70 -3.54
N ALA A 59 -11.91 8.43 -4.37
CA ALA A 59 -13.11 9.25 -4.49
C ALA A 59 -13.87 9.38 -3.17
N ALA A 60 -13.94 8.29 -2.39
CA ALA A 60 -14.60 8.24 -1.09
C ALA A 60 -13.86 8.97 0.04
N GLY A 61 -12.63 9.44 -0.20
CA GLY A 61 -11.91 10.26 0.77
C GLY A 61 -10.63 9.65 1.35
N ALA A 62 -10.14 8.53 0.83
CA ALA A 62 -8.91 7.92 1.32
C ALA A 62 -7.71 8.90 1.23
N ASP A 63 -6.89 8.91 2.28
CA ASP A 63 -5.60 9.61 2.28
C ASP A 63 -4.48 8.68 1.80
N PHE A 64 -4.67 7.36 2.00
CA PHE A 64 -3.84 6.30 1.43
C PHE A 64 -4.70 5.16 0.90
N ILE A 65 -4.23 4.53 -0.16
CA ILE A 65 -4.69 3.18 -0.54
C ILE A 65 -3.61 2.14 -0.18
N LYS A 66 -4.04 1.01 0.35
CA LYS A 66 -3.19 -0.06 0.87
C LYS A 66 -3.56 -1.39 0.21
N THR A 67 -2.56 -2.17 -0.17
CA THR A 67 -2.79 -3.42 -0.94
C THR A 67 -3.55 -4.45 -0.10
N SER A 68 -3.01 -4.85 1.05
CA SER A 68 -3.50 -6.01 1.81
C SER A 68 -3.42 -5.81 3.33
N THR A 69 -4.15 -6.63 4.08
CA THR A 69 -3.98 -6.73 5.54
C THR A 69 -2.68 -7.40 5.96
N GLY A 70 -2.02 -8.10 5.02
CA GLY A 70 -0.87 -8.98 5.30
C GLY A 70 -1.24 -10.32 5.91
N LYS A 71 -2.55 -10.65 5.97
CA LYS A 71 -3.05 -11.92 6.51
C LYS A 71 -3.39 -12.97 5.45
N ILE A 72 -3.52 -12.55 4.19
CA ILE A 72 -3.85 -13.42 3.06
C ILE A 72 -2.71 -13.47 2.03
N SER A 73 -2.75 -14.47 1.15
CA SER A 73 -1.82 -14.62 0.03
C SER A 73 -2.60 -14.89 -1.27
N PRO A 74 -2.26 -14.24 -2.40
CA PRO A 74 -1.17 -13.26 -2.54
C PRO A 74 -1.50 -11.91 -1.87
N ALA A 75 -0.50 -11.30 -1.24
CA ALA A 75 -0.61 -9.99 -0.59
C ALA A 75 -0.23 -8.86 -1.57
N ALA A 76 0.79 -8.05 -1.25
CA ALA A 76 1.35 -7.11 -2.23
C ALA A 76 2.16 -7.85 -3.30
N THR A 77 1.88 -7.56 -4.57
CA THR A 77 2.76 -7.88 -5.69
C THR A 77 3.13 -6.61 -6.44
N LEU A 78 4.27 -6.62 -7.14
CA LEU A 78 4.70 -5.48 -7.94
C LEU A 78 3.65 -5.06 -9.00
N PRO A 79 3.06 -5.98 -9.80
CA PRO A 79 2.05 -5.61 -10.78
C PRO A 79 0.79 -4.98 -10.17
N VAL A 80 0.29 -5.51 -9.04
CA VAL A 80 -0.86 -4.94 -8.33
C VAL A 80 -0.54 -3.54 -7.81
N THR A 81 0.66 -3.38 -7.24
CA THR A 81 1.07 -2.10 -6.67
C THR A 81 1.28 -1.05 -7.76
N LEU A 82 1.84 -1.43 -8.92
CA LEU A 82 1.92 -0.58 -10.11
C LEU A 82 0.53 -0.12 -10.54
N CYS A 83 -0.44 -1.03 -10.67
CA CYS A 83 -1.81 -0.70 -11.04
C CYS A 83 -2.45 0.33 -10.07
N MET A 84 -2.20 0.18 -8.76
CA MET A 84 -2.65 1.15 -7.75
C MET A 84 -1.93 2.51 -7.88
N MET A 85 -0.62 2.51 -8.14
CA MET A 85 0.17 3.73 -8.36
C MET A 85 -0.29 4.47 -9.61
N GLU A 86 -0.62 3.77 -10.70
CA GLU A 86 -1.19 4.37 -11.90
C GLU A 86 -2.55 5.03 -11.61
N ALA A 87 -3.41 4.40 -10.81
CA ALA A 87 -4.67 5.02 -10.38
C ALA A 87 -4.43 6.33 -9.60
N VAL A 88 -3.44 6.36 -8.70
CA VAL A 88 -3.06 7.59 -7.98
C VAL A 88 -2.48 8.65 -8.92
N ARG A 89 -1.60 8.25 -9.84
CA ARG A 89 -1.02 9.14 -10.86
C ARG A 89 -2.10 9.80 -11.69
N ASP A 90 -3.02 9.00 -12.22
CA ASP A 90 -4.09 9.47 -13.10
C ASP A 90 -5.02 10.44 -12.36
N VAL A 91 -5.43 10.10 -11.12
CA VAL A 91 -6.24 11.01 -10.28
C VAL A 91 -5.49 12.31 -9.99
N HIS A 92 -4.20 12.25 -9.67
CA HIS A 92 -3.42 13.46 -9.42
C HIS A 92 -3.30 14.32 -10.68
N ALA A 93 -3.05 13.73 -11.85
CA ALA A 93 -2.95 14.44 -13.11
C ALA A 93 -4.28 15.13 -13.49
N GLU A 94 -5.41 14.49 -13.20
CA GLU A 94 -6.74 15.03 -13.53
C GLU A 94 -7.25 16.07 -12.52
N THR A 95 -6.94 15.89 -11.23
CA THR A 95 -7.61 16.65 -10.14
C THR A 95 -6.66 17.44 -9.24
N GLY A 96 -5.36 17.20 -9.33
CA GLY A 96 -4.37 17.71 -8.38
C GLY A 96 -4.41 17.04 -7.00
N ARG A 97 -5.30 16.06 -6.78
CA ARG A 97 -5.42 15.37 -5.49
C ARG A 97 -4.22 14.44 -5.26
N ILE A 98 -3.56 14.62 -4.12
CA ILE A 98 -2.44 13.78 -3.68
C ILE A 98 -2.98 12.68 -2.75
N VAL A 99 -2.64 11.43 -3.03
CA VAL A 99 -2.98 10.25 -2.22
C VAL A 99 -1.74 9.38 -2.05
N GLY A 100 -1.54 8.85 -0.84
CA GLY A 100 -0.42 7.96 -0.56
C GLY A 100 -0.67 6.51 -0.96
N ILE A 101 0.41 5.75 -1.12
CA ILE A 101 0.38 4.30 -1.44
C ILE A 101 1.08 3.52 -0.33
N LYS A 102 0.49 2.41 0.10
CA LYS A 102 1.10 1.50 1.09
C LYS A 102 1.06 0.05 0.62
N PRO A 103 2.08 -0.47 -0.10
CA PRO A 103 2.19 -1.90 -0.32
C PRO A 103 2.45 -2.61 1.01
N ALA A 104 1.63 -3.61 1.31
CA ALA A 104 1.68 -4.37 2.55
C ALA A 104 1.57 -5.88 2.30
N GLY A 105 2.30 -6.64 3.12
CA GLY A 105 2.29 -8.10 3.13
C GLY A 105 3.21 -8.73 2.08
N GLY A 106 4.03 -9.71 2.49
CA GLY A 106 4.91 -10.46 1.59
C GLY A 106 6.25 -9.78 1.23
N ILE A 107 6.46 -8.52 1.62
CA ILE A 107 7.72 -7.80 1.38
C ILE A 107 8.67 -8.07 2.53
N ARG A 108 9.67 -8.93 2.31
CA ARG A 108 10.57 -9.43 3.37
C ARG A 108 12.04 -9.06 3.17
N GLN A 109 12.43 -8.71 1.95
CA GLN A 109 13.82 -8.46 1.58
C GLN A 109 14.00 -7.02 1.09
N SER A 110 15.08 -6.37 1.54
CA SER A 110 15.57 -5.06 1.11
C SER A 110 15.66 -4.93 -0.41
N LYS A 111 16.19 -5.95 -1.09
CA LYS A 111 16.25 -5.99 -2.57
C LYS A 111 14.87 -5.88 -3.21
N GLN A 112 13.87 -6.55 -2.62
CA GLN A 112 12.48 -6.44 -3.08
C GLN A 112 11.91 -5.05 -2.77
N ALA A 113 12.20 -4.48 -1.60
CA ALA A 113 11.80 -3.11 -1.27
C ALA A 113 12.39 -2.08 -2.26
N VAL A 114 13.64 -2.26 -2.69
CA VAL A 114 14.25 -1.42 -3.75
C VAL A 114 13.47 -1.50 -5.05
N GLN A 115 13.01 -2.69 -5.47
CA GLN A 115 12.17 -2.82 -6.68
C GLN A 115 10.89 -1.97 -6.56
N TYR A 116 10.21 -1.98 -5.42
CA TYR A 116 9.04 -1.14 -5.18
C TYR A 116 9.37 0.36 -5.21
N LEU A 117 10.52 0.78 -4.67
CA LEU A 117 10.95 2.17 -4.69
C LEU A 117 11.30 2.66 -6.10
N VAL A 118 11.88 1.80 -6.94
CA VAL A 118 12.12 2.11 -8.35
C VAL A 118 10.80 2.30 -9.08
N VAL A 119 9.85 1.37 -8.94
CA VAL A 119 8.53 1.50 -9.57
C VAL A 119 7.79 2.74 -9.09
N LEU A 120 7.89 3.07 -7.79
CA LEU A 120 7.35 4.30 -7.23
C LEU A 120 7.91 5.55 -7.92
N TYR A 121 9.24 5.63 -8.03
CA TYR A 121 9.92 6.76 -8.66
C TYR A 121 9.51 6.90 -10.14
N GLU A 122 9.52 5.80 -10.90
CA GLU A 122 9.17 5.83 -12.32
C GLU A 122 7.69 6.17 -12.57
N THR A 123 6.79 5.83 -11.64
CA THR A 123 5.33 6.01 -11.83
C THR A 123 4.80 7.31 -11.25
N LEU A 124 5.27 7.71 -10.06
CA LEU A 124 4.76 8.86 -9.29
C LEU A 124 5.81 9.96 -9.07
N GLY A 125 7.08 9.67 -9.29
CA GLY A 125 8.17 10.63 -9.14
C GLY A 125 8.61 10.86 -7.69
N VAL A 126 9.65 11.69 -7.56
CA VAL A 126 10.34 11.98 -6.28
C VAL A 126 9.41 12.55 -5.20
N GLN A 127 8.34 13.26 -5.59
CA GLN A 127 7.38 13.85 -4.65
C GLN A 127 6.74 12.79 -3.74
N TRP A 128 6.49 11.58 -4.25
CA TRP A 128 5.90 10.49 -3.46
C TRP A 128 6.92 9.71 -2.63
N MET A 129 8.22 9.97 -2.76
CA MET A 129 9.27 9.28 -2.01
C MET A 129 9.44 9.85 -0.60
N THR A 130 8.33 10.05 0.11
CA THR A 130 8.29 10.58 1.47
C THR A 130 7.46 9.68 2.38
N PRO A 131 7.69 9.68 3.70
CA PRO A 131 6.86 8.92 4.63
C PRO A 131 5.38 9.33 4.60
N ASP A 132 5.05 10.54 4.16
CA ASP A 132 3.66 11.02 4.14
C ASP A 132 2.89 10.52 2.91
N LEU A 133 3.58 9.96 1.91
CA LEU A 133 2.98 9.52 0.64
C LEU A 133 3.33 8.07 0.27
N PHE A 134 4.36 7.49 0.89
CA PHE A 134 4.71 6.10 0.66
C PHE A 134 5.14 5.39 1.95
N ARG A 135 4.62 4.18 2.17
CA ARG A 135 4.92 3.35 3.34
C ARG A 135 5.03 1.89 2.94
N PHE A 136 6.00 1.16 3.50
CA PHE A 136 5.97 -0.29 3.50
C PHE A 136 5.15 -0.81 4.68
N GLY A 137 4.18 -1.69 4.43
CA GLY A 137 3.55 -2.51 5.46
C GLY A 137 4.29 -3.84 5.62
N ALA A 138 5.27 -3.88 6.52
CA ALA A 138 6.12 -5.05 6.73
C ALA A 138 6.45 -5.27 8.21
N SER A 139 6.78 -6.52 8.57
CA SER A 139 7.40 -6.89 9.86
C SER A 139 8.88 -7.24 9.64
N THR A 140 9.15 -8.42 9.08
CA THR A 140 10.50 -8.98 8.93
C THR A 140 11.44 -8.18 8.01
N LEU A 141 10.91 -7.30 7.15
CA LEU A 141 11.72 -6.46 6.27
C LEU A 141 12.70 -5.57 7.03
N LEU A 142 12.32 -5.08 8.22
CA LEU A 142 13.18 -4.22 9.03
C LEU A 142 14.52 -4.92 9.32
N ASN A 143 14.46 -6.19 9.70
CA ASN A 143 15.65 -6.97 10.03
C ASN A 143 16.57 -7.15 8.83
N ASP A 144 16.00 -7.46 7.66
CA ASP A 144 16.81 -7.57 6.44
C ASP A 144 17.47 -6.25 6.07
N VAL A 145 16.76 -5.12 6.16
CA VAL A 145 17.34 -3.79 5.93
C VAL A 145 18.48 -3.49 6.90
N LEU A 146 18.31 -3.75 8.19
CA LEU A 146 19.35 -3.53 9.19
C LEU A 146 20.57 -4.43 8.95
N MET A 147 20.36 -5.70 8.55
CA MET A 147 21.42 -6.62 8.16
C MET A 147 22.22 -6.09 6.96
N GLN A 148 21.54 -5.62 5.91
CA GLN A 148 22.23 -5.07 4.73
C GLN A 148 23.01 -3.79 5.07
N ILE A 149 22.44 -2.87 5.86
CA ILE A 149 23.15 -1.65 6.29
C ILE A 149 24.41 -2.01 7.08
N ARG A 150 24.35 -3.02 7.95
CA ARG A 150 25.52 -3.49 8.71
C ARG A 150 26.55 -4.17 7.82
N LYS A 151 26.12 -4.97 6.85
CA LYS A 151 27.00 -5.58 5.86
C LYS A 151 27.75 -4.53 5.06
N GLU A 152 27.08 -3.50 4.55
CA GLU A 152 27.70 -2.40 3.81
C GLU A 152 28.72 -1.62 4.65
N ARG A 153 28.42 -1.38 5.94
CA ARG A 153 29.31 -0.64 6.83
C ARG A 153 30.53 -1.41 7.30
N THR A 154 30.42 -2.74 7.46
CA THR A 154 31.44 -3.56 8.14
C THR A 154 32.11 -4.59 7.25
N GLY A 155 31.56 -4.85 6.06
CA GLY A 155 31.96 -5.92 5.17
C GLY A 155 31.56 -7.33 5.65
N ARG A 156 30.85 -7.48 6.77
CA ARG A 156 30.49 -8.77 7.38
C ARG A 156 28.98 -8.89 7.59
N TYR A 157 28.43 -10.09 7.38
CA TYR A 157 27.05 -10.37 7.79
C TYR A 157 27.00 -10.61 9.30
N GLN A 158 25.96 -10.08 9.96
CA GLN A 158 25.67 -10.41 11.36
C GLN A 158 24.79 -11.65 11.43
N SER A 159 24.85 -12.38 12.55
CA SER A 159 23.88 -13.46 12.80
C SER A 159 22.46 -12.90 12.83
N GLY A 160 21.49 -13.68 12.36
CA GLY A 160 20.08 -13.37 12.51
C GLY A 160 19.65 -13.21 13.97
N ASP A 161 20.40 -13.81 14.91
CA ASP A 161 20.13 -13.76 16.35
C ASP A 161 20.26 -12.36 16.98
N TYR A 162 20.87 -11.40 16.26
CA TYR A 162 20.97 -10.01 16.70
C TYR A 162 19.74 -9.16 16.34
N PHE A 163 18.74 -9.75 15.68
CA PHE A 163 17.53 -9.07 15.22
C PHE A 163 16.28 -9.71 15.83
N THR A 164 15.21 -8.91 15.97
CA THR A 164 13.95 -9.37 16.57
C THR A 164 13.30 -10.46 15.72
N ILE A 165 12.60 -11.40 16.34
CA ILE A 165 11.82 -12.43 15.63
C ILE A 165 10.37 -11.91 15.53
N ASP A 166 10.14 -10.93 14.66
CA ASP A 166 8.82 -10.31 14.45
C ASP A 166 8.06 -10.92 13.25
#